data_AF-A0A328EIT4-F1
#
_entry.id   AF-A0A328EIT4-F1
#
_cell.length_a   1.000
_cell.length_b   1.000
_cell.length_c   1.000
_cell.angle_alpha   90.00
_cell.angle_beta   90.00
_cell.angle_gamma   90.00
#
_symmetry.space_group_name_H-M   'P 1'
#
loop_
_entity.id
_entity.type
_entity.pdbx_description
1 polymer ?
#
loop_
_entity_poly.entity_id
_entity_poly.type
_entity_poly.pdbx_seq_one_letter_code
_entity_poly.pdbx_strand_id
1 'polypeptide(L)'
;MFFITINIFSLKFAFSENETEKLELIKKYIIDYKKNLNNIIKKYEIKNNKDLEENIKSLDWSIQVIDKVKNTYLPEQEKDKLVRYLTKSLRELNSKSRDILRKEKENYEKKFKETQKYYSSVGNEIGDKLDYLVNLIYKQKIENKLNLTTDEIIVKNSLERLKSKSKQIKIIGDLEFESKKDLDKFLKRTINDIKSEIKELKNHL
;
A
#
# COMPACT_ATOMS: atom_id res chain seq x y z
N MET A 1 -5.77 13.41 0.11
CA MET A 1 -5.63 13.89 -1.28
C MET A 1 -6.37 12.98 -2.29
N PHE A 2 -7.62 12.56 -2.01
CA PHE A 2 -8.35 11.59 -2.87
C PHE A 2 -9.35 12.25 -3.85
N PHE A 3 -9.69 13.53 -3.68
CA PHE A 3 -10.87 14.13 -4.33
C PHE A 3 -10.62 15.52 -4.96
N ILE A 4 -9.38 16.02 -4.95
CA ILE A 4 -9.07 17.42 -5.34
C ILE A 4 -9.34 17.69 -6.83
N THR A 5 -9.31 16.67 -7.69
CA THR A 5 -9.47 16.81 -9.14
C THR A 5 -10.86 17.27 -9.57
N ILE A 6 -11.91 17.04 -8.77
CA ILE A 6 -13.30 17.36 -9.15
C ILE A 6 -13.53 18.88 -9.15
N ASN A 7 -13.00 19.61 -8.16
CA ASN A 7 -13.24 21.05 -8.02
C ASN A 7 -12.59 21.88 -9.14
N ILE A 8 -11.40 21.47 -9.60
CA ILE A 8 -10.68 22.18 -10.66
C ILE A 8 -11.36 21.98 -12.02
N PHE A 9 -11.95 20.80 -12.25
CA PHE A 9 -12.71 20.51 -13.46
C PHE A 9 -14.00 21.34 -13.53
N SER A 10 -14.79 21.41 -12.46
CA SER A 10 -16.02 22.20 -12.42
C SER A 10 -15.78 23.70 -12.63
N LEU A 11 -14.67 24.24 -12.12
CA LEU A 11 -14.30 25.63 -12.32
C LEU A 11 -13.96 25.93 -13.79
N LYS A 12 -13.06 25.15 -14.41
CA LYS A 12 -12.66 25.38 -15.81
C LYS A 12 -13.78 25.13 -16.80
N PHE A 13 -14.66 24.17 -16.51
CA PHE A 13 -15.83 23.87 -17.32
C PHE A 13 -16.90 24.98 -17.28
N ALA A 14 -16.97 25.75 -16.18
CA ALA A 14 -17.88 26.89 -16.07
C ALA A 14 -17.44 28.12 -16.88
N PHE A 15 -16.16 28.22 -17.25
CA PHE A 15 -15.58 29.34 -17.99
C PHE A 15 -15.31 29.05 -19.48
N SER A 16 -15.57 27.83 -19.97
CA SER A 16 -15.35 27.49 -21.38
C SER A 16 -16.48 28.02 -22.26
N GLU A 17 -16.14 28.72 -23.34
CA GLU A 17 -17.08 29.48 -24.15
C GLU A 17 -17.68 28.67 -25.33
N ASN A 18 -17.09 27.53 -25.72
CA ASN A 18 -17.62 26.66 -26.78
C ASN A 18 -17.61 25.16 -26.39
N GLU A 19 -18.45 24.35 -27.05
CA GLU A 19 -18.61 22.92 -26.69
C GLU A 19 -17.37 22.07 -27.05
N THR A 20 -16.54 22.54 -27.97
CA THR A 20 -15.31 21.83 -28.37
C THR A 20 -14.27 21.88 -27.25
N GLU A 21 -14.10 23.03 -26.59
CA GLU A 21 -13.26 23.19 -25.40
C GLU A 21 -13.78 22.37 -24.22
N LYS A 22 -15.11 22.32 -24.02
CA LYS A 22 -15.72 21.49 -22.99
C LYS A 22 -15.41 20.01 -23.17
N LEU A 23 -15.48 19.51 -24.40
CA LEU A 23 -15.14 18.12 -24.73
C LEU A 23 -13.65 17.82 -24.45
N GLU A 24 -12.74 18.72 -24.78
CA GLU A 24 -11.30 18.56 -24.48
C GLU A 24 -11.03 18.60 -22.96
N LEU A 25 -11.71 19.48 -22.22
CA LEU A 25 -11.64 19.49 -20.76
C LEU A 25 -12.16 18.17 -20.16
N ILE A 26 -13.27 17.64 -20.67
CA ILE A 26 -13.82 16.34 -20.26
C ILE A 26 -12.79 15.24 -20.52
N LYS A 27 -12.20 15.19 -21.72
CA LYS A 27 -11.18 14.20 -22.07
C LYS A 27 -10.00 14.23 -21.11
N LYS A 28 -9.48 15.43 -20.82
CA LYS A 28 -8.38 15.61 -19.86
C LYS A 28 -8.76 15.10 -18.47
N TYR A 29 -9.96 15.43 -18.00
CA TYR A 29 -10.47 14.93 -16.73
C TYR A 29 -10.51 13.39 -16.70
N ILE A 30 -10.99 12.74 -17.76
CA ILE A 30 -11.05 11.28 -17.83
C ILE A 30 -9.65 10.67 -17.71
N ILE A 31 -8.65 11.23 -18.42
CA ILE A 31 -7.26 10.76 -18.39
C ILE A 31 -6.70 10.86 -16.96
N ASP A 32 -6.84 12.02 -16.33
CA ASP A 32 -6.37 12.24 -14.96
C ASP A 32 -7.10 11.33 -13.96
N TYR A 33 -8.40 11.14 -14.16
CA TYR A 33 -9.23 10.28 -13.34
C TYR A 33 -8.77 8.82 -13.43
N LYS A 34 -8.55 8.29 -14.63
CA LYS A 34 -7.99 6.95 -14.85
C LYS A 34 -6.63 6.78 -14.18
N LYS A 35 -5.74 7.77 -14.30
CA LYS A 35 -4.42 7.73 -13.66
C LYS A 35 -4.55 7.61 -12.13
N ASN A 36 -5.46 8.39 -11.54
CA ASN A 36 -5.75 8.31 -10.10
C ASN A 36 -6.33 6.96 -9.69
N LEU A 37 -7.31 6.42 -10.43
CA LEU A 37 -7.86 5.08 -10.19
C LEU A 37 -6.75 4.02 -10.18
N ASN A 38 -5.87 4.02 -11.19
CA ASN A 38 -4.76 3.07 -11.29
C ASN A 38 -3.78 3.18 -10.12
N ASN A 39 -3.49 4.39 -9.64
CA ASN A 39 -2.63 4.58 -8.47
C ASN A 39 -3.26 3.98 -7.20
N ILE A 40 -4.58 4.15 -7.05
CA ILE A 40 -5.31 3.62 -5.90
C ILE A 40 -5.41 2.08 -5.96
N ILE A 41 -5.71 1.53 -7.15
CA ILE A 41 -5.71 0.09 -7.41
C ILE A 41 -4.38 -0.54 -7.01
N LYS A 42 -3.26 0.07 -7.43
CA LYS A 42 -1.92 -0.38 -7.06
C LYS A 42 -1.67 -0.27 -5.56
N LYS A 43 -2.05 0.86 -4.94
CA LYS A 43 -1.82 1.12 -3.51
C LYS A 43 -2.49 0.09 -2.60
N TYR A 44 -3.73 -0.28 -2.90
CA TYR A 44 -4.52 -1.22 -2.09
C TYR A 44 -4.55 -2.64 -2.67
N GLU A 45 -3.67 -2.92 -3.64
CA GLU A 45 -3.53 -4.24 -4.26
C GLU A 45 -4.88 -4.83 -4.74
N ILE A 46 -5.76 -3.98 -5.28
CA ILE A 46 -7.09 -4.37 -5.73
C ILE A 46 -6.95 -5.30 -6.94
N LYS A 47 -7.50 -6.52 -6.84
CA LYS A 47 -7.42 -7.54 -7.90
C LYS A 47 -8.82 -8.02 -8.27
N ASN A 48 -9.05 -8.20 -9.57
CA ASN A 48 -10.25 -8.83 -10.13
C ASN A 48 -11.57 -8.17 -9.70
N ASN A 49 -11.61 -6.83 -9.61
CA ASN A 49 -12.84 -6.10 -9.31
C ASN A 49 -13.56 -5.75 -10.62
N LYS A 50 -14.54 -6.58 -11.01
CA LYS A 50 -15.28 -6.48 -12.29
C LYS A 50 -15.95 -5.11 -12.45
N ASP A 51 -16.58 -4.59 -11.40
CA ASP A 51 -17.27 -3.29 -11.45
C ASP A 51 -16.30 -2.14 -11.75
N LEU A 52 -15.09 -2.19 -11.16
CA LEU A 52 -14.06 -1.19 -11.42
C LEU A 52 -13.47 -1.32 -12.83
N GLU A 53 -13.30 -2.55 -13.33
CA GLU A 53 -12.87 -2.81 -14.70
C GLU A 53 -13.90 -2.30 -15.74
N GLU A 54 -15.19 -2.51 -15.49
CA GLU A 54 -16.28 -1.97 -16.31
C GLU A 54 -16.32 -0.45 -16.30
N ASN A 55 -16.10 0.18 -15.13
CA ASN A 55 -15.99 1.63 -15.03
C ASN A 55 -14.81 2.14 -15.86
N ILE A 56 -13.64 1.49 -15.81
CA ILE A 56 -12.46 1.88 -16.62
C ILE A 56 -12.76 1.75 -18.12
N LYS A 57 -13.41 0.66 -18.56
CA LYS A 57 -13.83 0.50 -19.97
C LYS A 57 -14.81 1.60 -20.41
N SER A 58 -15.72 2.00 -19.53
CA SER A 58 -16.67 3.09 -19.80
C SER A 58 -15.97 4.45 -19.96
N LEU A 59 -14.91 4.69 -19.19
CA LEU A 59 -14.04 5.86 -19.35
C LEU A 59 -13.29 5.83 -20.69
N ASP A 60 -12.77 4.66 -21.09
CA ASP A 60 -12.11 4.49 -22.40
C ASP A 60 -13.07 4.74 -23.57
N TRP A 61 -14.27 4.20 -23.49
CA TRP A 61 -15.31 4.47 -24.47
C TRP A 61 -15.63 5.97 -24.57
N SER A 62 -15.71 6.67 -23.43
CA SER A 62 -15.97 8.12 -23.40
C SER A 62 -14.86 8.91 -24.10
N ILE A 63 -13.58 8.53 -23.93
CA ILE A 63 -12.46 9.13 -24.67
C ILE A 63 -12.63 8.89 -26.17
N GLN A 64 -12.93 7.66 -26.59
CA GLN A 64 -13.11 7.32 -28.00
C GLN A 64 -14.24 8.13 -28.66
N VAL A 65 -15.34 8.37 -27.95
CA VAL A 65 -16.45 9.21 -28.45
C VAL A 65 -15.98 10.64 -28.66
N ILE A 66 -15.26 11.23 -27.71
CA ILE A 66 -14.72 12.59 -27.83
C ILE A 66 -13.76 12.68 -29.03
N ASP A 67 -12.87 11.70 -29.18
CA ASP A 67 -11.91 11.67 -30.28
C ASP A 67 -12.57 11.54 -31.65
N LYS A 68 -13.67 10.79 -31.76
CA LYS A 68 -14.46 10.72 -33.01
C LYS A 68 -15.07 12.07 -33.35
N VAL A 69 -15.67 12.76 -32.38
CA VAL A 69 -16.29 14.08 -32.59
C VAL A 69 -15.29 15.14 -33.02
N LYS A 70 -14.03 15.04 -32.60
CA LYS A 70 -12.96 15.93 -33.07
C LYS A 70 -12.66 15.77 -34.57
N ASN A 71 -12.82 14.55 -35.09
CA ASN A 71 -12.49 14.18 -36.47
C ASN A 71 -13.68 14.26 -37.43
N THR A 72 -14.86 14.64 -36.94
CA THR A 72 -16.11 14.72 -37.73
C THR A 72 -16.80 16.05 -37.48
N TYR A 73 -17.37 16.67 -38.52
CA TYR A 73 -18.23 17.83 -38.31
C TYR A 73 -19.49 17.41 -37.54
N LEU A 74 -19.65 17.95 -36.33
CA LEU A 74 -20.83 17.74 -35.49
C LEU A 74 -21.50 19.10 -35.22
N PRO A 75 -22.83 19.25 -35.43
CA PRO A 75 -23.55 20.47 -35.09
C PRO A 75 -23.44 20.83 -33.60
N GLU A 76 -23.41 22.13 -33.27
CA GLU A 76 -23.20 22.59 -31.90
C GLU A 76 -24.28 22.09 -30.92
N GLN A 77 -25.53 21.96 -31.38
CA GLN A 77 -26.63 21.40 -30.57
C GLN A 77 -26.41 19.92 -30.21
N GLU A 78 -25.78 19.14 -31.09
CA GLU A 78 -25.44 17.74 -30.80
C GLU A 78 -24.22 17.63 -29.89
N LYS A 79 -23.25 18.56 -30.02
CA LYS A 79 -22.13 18.66 -29.08
C LYS A 79 -22.62 18.99 -27.66
N ASP A 80 -23.55 19.92 -27.48
CA ASP A 80 -24.13 20.23 -26.16
C ASP A 80 -24.83 19.00 -25.54
N LYS A 81 -25.64 18.27 -26.33
CA LYS A 81 -26.25 17.01 -25.87
C LYS A 81 -25.21 15.99 -25.42
N LEU A 82 -24.14 15.82 -26.21
CA LEU A 82 -23.04 14.92 -25.89
C LEU A 82 -22.31 15.35 -24.61
N VAL A 83 -22.00 16.63 -24.47
CA VAL A 83 -21.34 17.19 -23.28
C VAL A 83 -22.16 16.96 -22.01
N ARG A 84 -23.48 17.19 -22.07
CA ARG A 84 -24.41 16.89 -20.95
C ARG A 84 -24.42 15.40 -20.62
N TYR A 85 -24.52 14.55 -21.63
CA TYR A 85 -24.51 13.09 -21.45
C TYR A 85 -23.20 12.60 -20.80
N LEU A 86 -22.05 13.00 -21.34
CA LEU A 86 -20.74 12.63 -20.81
C LEU A 86 -20.55 13.13 -19.39
N THR A 87 -20.95 14.36 -19.09
CA THR A 87 -20.85 14.93 -17.75
C THR A 87 -21.70 14.14 -16.74
N LYS A 88 -22.93 13.77 -17.10
CA LYS A 88 -23.79 12.93 -16.25
C LYS A 88 -23.16 11.56 -16.02
N SER A 89 -22.73 10.90 -17.10
CA SER A 89 -22.08 9.58 -17.04
C SER A 89 -20.83 9.59 -16.16
N LEU A 90 -19.98 10.61 -16.28
CA LEU A 90 -18.78 10.74 -15.46
C LEU A 90 -19.07 10.96 -13.97
N ARG A 91 -20.13 11.70 -13.64
CA ARG A 91 -20.58 11.83 -12.24
C ARG A 91 -21.01 10.49 -11.66
N GLU A 92 -21.76 9.70 -12.42
CA GLU A 92 -22.21 8.37 -12.01
C GLU A 92 -21.04 7.39 -11.84
N LEU A 93 -20.14 7.32 -12.83
CA LEU A 93 -18.92 6.51 -12.77
C LEU A 93 -18.04 6.90 -11.58
N ASN A 94 -17.93 8.19 -11.30
CA ASN A 94 -17.17 8.69 -10.17
C ASN A 94 -17.78 8.26 -8.82
N SER A 95 -19.11 8.35 -8.67
CA SER A 95 -19.77 7.89 -7.45
C SER A 95 -19.59 6.39 -7.25
N LYS A 96 -19.83 5.57 -8.29
CA LYS A 96 -19.68 4.12 -8.23
C LYS A 96 -18.26 3.72 -7.86
N SER A 97 -17.27 4.28 -8.55
CA SER A 97 -15.86 3.98 -8.28
C SER A 97 -15.45 4.43 -6.88
N ARG A 98 -15.93 5.57 -6.39
CA ARG A 98 -15.66 6.01 -5.01
C ARG A 98 -16.15 4.99 -3.98
N ASP A 99 -17.36 4.48 -4.17
CA ASP A 99 -17.94 3.51 -3.24
C ASP A 99 -17.21 2.16 -3.28
N ILE A 100 -16.82 1.71 -4.47
CA ILE A 100 -16.00 0.51 -4.66
C ILE A 100 -14.64 0.69 -3.97
N LEU A 101 -13.93 1.77 -4.28
CA LEU A 101 -12.59 2.03 -3.73
C LEU A 101 -12.61 2.20 -2.21
N ARG A 102 -13.69 2.75 -1.64
CA ARG A 102 -13.87 2.82 -0.19
C ARG A 102 -13.94 1.42 0.43
N LYS A 103 -14.77 0.53 -0.13
CA LYS A 103 -14.89 -0.86 0.34
C LYS A 103 -13.58 -1.64 0.20
N GLU A 104 -12.91 -1.49 -0.94
CA GLU A 104 -11.62 -2.15 -1.18
C GLU A 104 -10.54 -1.67 -0.20
N LYS A 105 -10.49 -0.36 0.08
CA LYS A 105 -9.62 0.20 1.11
C LYS A 105 -9.90 -0.40 2.49
N GLU A 106 -11.17 -0.38 2.92
CA GLU A 106 -11.59 -0.92 4.22
C GLU A 106 -11.22 -2.41 4.35
N ASN A 107 -11.45 -3.19 3.29
CA ASN A 107 -11.08 -4.61 3.22
C ASN A 107 -9.56 -4.81 3.30
N TYR A 108 -8.78 -4.02 2.57
CA TYR A 108 -7.32 -4.07 2.60
C TYR A 108 -6.80 -3.76 4.01
N GLU A 109 -7.26 -2.67 4.62
CA GLU A 109 -6.84 -2.27 5.97
C GLU A 109 -7.20 -3.33 7.02
N LYS A 110 -8.38 -3.96 6.90
CA LYS A 110 -8.79 -5.06 7.77
C LYS A 110 -7.86 -6.27 7.63
N LYS A 111 -7.64 -6.74 6.40
CA LYS A 111 -6.73 -7.87 6.12
C LYS A 111 -5.30 -7.58 6.57
N PHE A 112 -4.85 -6.34 6.41
CA PHE A 112 -3.53 -5.91 6.84
C PHE A 112 -3.39 -5.98 8.36
N LYS A 113 -4.36 -5.47 9.11
CA LYS A 113 -4.39 -5.57 10.58
C LYS A 113 -4.44 -7.01 11.07
N GLU A 114 -5.24 -7.87 10.43
CA GLU A 114 -5.28 -9.31 10.75
C GLU A 114 -3.93 -9.98 10.52
N THR A 115 -3.27 -9.67 9.41
CA THR A 115 -1.91 -10.17 9.10
C THR A 115 -0.89 -9.70 10.13
N GLN A 116 -0.91 -8.42 10.51
CA GLN A 116 -0.01 -7.88 11.52
C GLN A 116 -0.24 -8.51 12.90
N LYS A 117 -1.51 -8.74 13.30
CA LYS A 117 -1.83 -9.47 14.54
C LYS A 117 -1.29 -10.89 14.52
N TYR A 118 -1.47 -11.61 13.41
CA TYR A 118 -0.91 -12.95 13.26
C TYR A 118 0.61 -12.94 13.43
N TYR A 119 1.31 -12.03 12.73
CA TYR A 119 2.76 -11.91 12.87
C TYR A 119 3.22 -11.43 14.24
N SER A 120 2.44 -10.64 14.95
CA SER A 120 2.72 -10.28 16.35
C SER A 120 2.67 -11.51 17.26
N SER A 121 1.68 -12.39 17.08
CA SER A 121 1.61 -13.66 17.83
C SER A 121 2.83 -14.54 17.56
N VAL A 122 3.20 -14.72 16.28
CA VAL A 122 4.38 -15.52 15.89
C VAL A 122 5.67 -14.86 16.38
N GLY A 123 5.76 -13.53 16.29
CA GLY A 123 6.89 -12.75 16.77
C GLY A 123 7.10 -12.89 18.27
N ASN A 124 6.02 -12.91 19.05
CA ASN A 124 6.08 -13.19 20.49
C ASN A 124 6.65 -14.57 20.79
N GLU A 125 6.17 -15.61 20.10
CA GLU A 125 6.68 -16.98 20.28
C GLU A 125 8.17 -17.09 19.94
N ILE A 126 8.60 -16.47 18.84
CA ILE A 126 10.02 -16.43 18.45
C ILE A 126 10.84 -15.67 19.50
N GLY A 127 10.35 -14.52 19.95
CA GLY A 127 11.00 -13.69 20.97
C GLY A 127 11.17 -14.43 22.29
N ASP A 128 10.14 -15.14 22.77
CA ASP A 128 10.22 -15.92 24.01
C ASP A 128 11.26 -17.05 23.91
N LYS A 129 11.33 -17.73 22.76
CA LYS A 129 12.35 -18.76 22.51
C LYS A 129 13.76 -18.16 22.48
N LEU A 130 13.92 -16.97 21.89
CA LEU A 130 15.20 -16.25 21.88
C LEU A 130 15.60 -15.80 23.28
N ASP A 131 14.66 -15.25 24.06
CA ASP A 131 14.91 -14.84 25.44
C ASP A 131 15.36 -16.03 26.30
N TYR A 132 14.70 -17.19 26.15
CA TYR A 132 15.11 -18.43 26.81
C TYR A 132 16.52 -18.85 26.42
N LEU A 133 16.81 -18.92 25.11
CA LEU A 133 18.13 -19.29 24.59
C LEU A 133 19.23 -18.35 25.12
N VAL A 134 18.98 -17.05 25.05
CA VAL A 134 19.93 -16.02 25.50
C VAL A 134 20.23 -16.18 26.98
N ASN A 135 19.19 -16.32 27.81
CA ASN A 135 19.36 -16.48 29.25
C ASN A 135 20.10 -17.79 29.59
N LEU A 136 19.79 -18.89 28.90
CA LEU A 136 20.45 -20.18 29.12
C LEU A 136 21.95 -20.11 28.84
N ILE A 137 22.33 -19.58 27.67
CA ILE A 137 23.74 -19.47 27.28
C ILE A 137 24.47 -18.49 28.20
N TYR A 138 23.86 -17.35 28.52
CA TYR A 138 24.46 -16.36 29.42
C TYR A 138 24.80 -16.98 30.78
N LYS A 139 23.84 -17.70 31.39
CA LYS A 139 24.05 -18.42 32.67
C LYS A 139 25.18 -19.46 32.60
N GLN A 140 25.25 -20.21 31.50
CA GLN A 140 26.22 -21.30 31.37
C GLN A 140 27.64 -20.83 31.03
N LYS A 141 27.77 -19.80 30.20
CA LYS A 141 29.06 -19.44 29.57
C LYS A 141 29.66 -18.15 30.12
N ILE A 142 28.84 -17.24 30.65
CA ILE A 142 29.24 -15.87 30.99
C ILE A 142 29.05 -15.57 32.49
N GLU A 143 27.92 -15.97 33.06
CA GLU A 143 27.56 -15.68 34.45
C GLU A 143 28.64 -16.19 35.42
N ASN A 144 29.01 -15.35 36.39
CA ASN A 144 30.04 -15.60 37.41
C ASN A 144 31.50 -15.70 36.92
N LYS A 145 31.80 -15.40 35.65
CA LYS A 145 33.19 -15.27 35.19
C LYS A 145 33.76 -13.88 35.46
N LEU A 146 34.91 -13.84 36.12
CA LEU A 146 35.65 -12.60 36.41
C LEU A 146 36.34 -12.04 35.16
N ASN A 147 36.91 -12.90 34.32
CA ASN A 147 37.56 -12.54 33.07
C ASN A 147 37.00 -13.41 31.94
N LEU A 148 36.66 -12.78 30.81
CA LEU A 148 36.15 -13.46 29.62
C LEU A 148 37.27 -13.64 28.58
N THR A 149 37.28 -14.78 27.91
CA THR A 149 38.12 -14.99 26.72
C THR A 149 37.61 -14.18 25.52
N THR A 150 38.42 -14.07 24.46
CA THR A 150 38.00 -13.41 23.22
C THR A 150 36.71 -14.01 22.65
N ASP A 151 36.59 -15.34 22.60
CA ASP A 151 35.38 -16.01 22.12
C ASP A 151 34.18 -15.74 23.03
N GLU A 152 34.37 -15.71 24.36
CA GLU A 152 33.30 -15.40 25.30
C GLU A 152 32.82 -13.94 25.20
N ILE A 153 33.72 -13.01 24.87
CA ILE A 153 33.34 -11.62 24.54
C ILE A 153 32.49 -11.59 23.27
N ILE A 154 32.86 -12.34 22.23
CA ILE A 154 32.08 -12.45 20.99
C ILE A 154 30.70 -13.05 21.27
N VAL A 155 30.64 -14.13 22.06
CA VAL A 155 29.39 -14.75 22.50
C VAL A 155 28.53 -13.74 23.26
N LYS A 156 29.07 -13.05 24.27
CA LYS A 156 28.33 -12.04 25.04
C LYS A 156 27.73 -10.97 24.14
N ASN A 157 28.52 -10.42 23.22
CA ASN A 157 28.05 -9.40 22.28
C ASN A 157 26.92 -9.94 21.37
N SER A 158 27.06 -11.17 20.88
CA SER A 158 26.01 -11.82 20.06
C SER A 158 24.72 -12.04 20.85
N LEU A 159 24.81 -12.42 22.13
CA LEU A 159 23.67 -12.56 23.04
C LEU A 159 22.95 -11.22 23.28
N GLU A 160 23.69 -10.13 23.45
CA GLU A 160 23.11 -8.78 23.59
C GLU A 160 22.37 -8.34 22.31
N ARG A 161 22.94 -8.64 21.13
CA ARG A 161 22.28 -8.40 19.84
C ARG A 161 21.02 -9.24 19.69
N LEU A 162 21.06 -10.53 20.01
CA LEU A 162 19.86 -11.39 20.01
C LEU A 162 18.78 -10.89 20.97
N LYS A 163 19.14 -10.42 22.16
CA LYS A 163 18.19 -9.82 23.12
C LYS A 163 17.52 -8.58 22.54
N SER A 164 18.26 -7.75 21.82
CA SER A 164 17.69 -6.60 21.10
C SER A 164 16.72 -7.05 20.00
N LYS A 165 17.09 -8.05 19.20
CA LYS A 165 16.24 -8.62 18.14
C LYS A 165 14.97 -9.29 18.68
N SER A 166 15.07 -9.97 19.81
CA SER A 166 13.93 -10.53 20.54
C SER A 166 12.92 -9.42 20.90
N LYS A 167 13.39 -8.31 21.50
CA LYS A 167 12.51 -7.16 21.79
C LYS A 167 11.84 -6.61 20.53
N GLN A 168 12.60 -6.44 19.44
CA GLN A 168 12.09 -5.91 18.17
C GLN A 168 10.99 -6.78 17.56
N ILE A 169 11.14 -8.11 17.61
CA ILE A 169 10.16 -9.02 17.01
C ILE A 169 8.89 -9.16 17.87
N LYS A 170 8.98 -8.97 19.19
CA LYS A 170 7.81 -9.02 20.09
C LYS A 170 6.86 -7.85 19.90
N ILE A 171 7.40 -6.67 19.59
CA ILE A 171 6.60 -5.43 19.45
C ILE A 171 6.03 -5.19 18.04
N ILE A 172 6.08 -6.17 17.12
CA ILE A 172 5.58 -6.00 15.74
C ILE A 172 4.13 -5.49 15.69
N GLY A 173 3.30 -5.91 16.65
CA GLY A 173 1.90 -5.47 16.74
C GLY A 173 1.73 -3.97 17.00
N ASP A 174 2.73 -3.35 17.64
CA ASP A 174 2.70 -1.95 18.06
C ASP A 174 3.41 -1.01 17.07
N LEU A 175 4.09 -1.57 16.07
CA LEU A 175 4.79 -0.80 15.03
C LEU A 175 3.82 -0.31 13.96
N GLU A 176 4.02 0.92 13.50
CA GLU A 176 3.30 1.47 12.35
C GLU A 176 4.00 1.10 11.05
N PHE A 177 3.22 0.57 10.11
CA PHE A 177 3.69 0.20 8.77
C PHE A 177 2.78 0.84 7.73
N GLU A 178 3.38 1.44 6.70
CA GLU A 178 2.64 2.10 5.62
C GLU A 178 1.95 1.09 4.68
N SER A 179 2.52 -0.12 4.57
CA SER A 179 2.02 -1.17 3.70
C SER A 179 2.37 -2.58 4.17
N LYS A 180 1.71 -3.58 3.59
CA LYS A 180 2.07 -4.98 3.76
C LYS A 180 3.51 -5.27 3.32
N LYS A 181 3.96 -4.62 2.25
CA LYS A 181 5.32 -4.78 1.74
C LYS A 181 6.37 -4.32 2.75
N ASP A 182 6.09 -3.26 3.51
CA ASP A 182 7.00 -2.75 4.53
C ASP A 182 7.07 -3.69 5.74
N LEU A 183 5.91 -4.21 6.17
CA LEU A 183 5.83 -5.26 7.18
C LEU A 183 6.63 -6.51 6.75
N ASP A 184 6.41 -7.02 5.54
CA ASP A 184 7.12 -8.20 5.03
C ASP A 184 8.63 -7.96 4.93
N LYS A 185 9.05 -6.75 4.52
CA LYS A 185 10.48 -6.38 4.46
C LYS A 185 11.11 -6.32 5.85
N PHE A 186 10.40 -5.73 6.81
CA PHE A 186 10.83 -5.68 8.21
C PHE A 186 11.03 -7.10 8.76
N LEU A 187 10.02 -7.97 8.62
CA LEU A 187 10.08 -9.35 9.10
C LEU A 187 11.24 -10.13 8.49
N LYS A 188 11.40 -10.08 7.16
CA LYS A 188 12.49 -10.76 6.46
C LYS A 188 13.85 -10.32 6.98
N ARG A 189 14.05 -9.01 7.16
CA ARG A 189 15.29 -8.45 7.69
C ARG A 189 15.55 -8.94 9.11
N THR A 190 14.58 -8.78 10.01
CA THR A 190 14.71 -9.17 11.42
C THR A 190 15.00 -10.66 11.57
N ILE A 191 14.31 -11.53 10.82
CA ILE A 191 14.56 -12.97 10.85
C ILE A 191 15.94 -13.33 10.29
N ASN A 192 16.39 -12.68 9.20
CA ASN A 192 17.72 -12.93 8.65
C ASN A 192 18.82 -12.49 9.62
N ASP A 193 18.64 -11.35 10.28
CA ASP A 193 19.56 -10.89 11.32
C ASP A 193 19.63 -11.90 12.47
N ILE A 194 18.48 -12.37 12.99
CA ILE A 194 18.42 -13.40 14.03
C ILE A 194 19.17 -14.68 13.59
N LYS A 195 18.95 -15.15 12.36
CA LYS A 195 19.64 -16.33 11.84
C LYS A 195 21.15 -16.14 11.76
N SER A 196 21.61 -14.95 11.37
CA SER A 196 23.03 -14.62 11.31
C SER A 196 23.67 -14.65 12.68
N GLU A 197 23.03 -14.03 13.68
CA GLU A 197 23.52 -14.00 15.07
C GLU A 197 23.54 -15.40 15.71
N ILE A 198 22.52 -16.23 15.46
CA ILE A 198 22.53 -17.63 15.92
C ILE A 198 23.68 -18.42 15.29
N LYS A 199 23.99 -18.16 14.01
CA LYS A 199 25.11 -18.81 13.32
C LYS A 199 26.46 -18.36 13.90
N GLU A 200 26.62 -17.08 14.19
CA GLU A 200 27.81 -16.54 14.86
C GLU A 200 28.00 -17.18 16.24
N LEU A 201 26.95 -17.21 17.06
CA LEU A 201 26.98 -17.90 18.37
C LEU A 201 27.43 -19.35 18.23
N LYS A 202 26.87 -20.10 17.27
CA LYS A 202 27.24 -21.50 17.07
C LYS A 202 28.72 -21.69 16.77
N ASN A 203 29.39 -20.74 16.12
CA ASN A 203 30.81 -20.85 15.77
C ASN A 203 31.74 -20.60 16.96
N HIS A 204 31.27 -19.91 18.00
CA HIS A 204 32.07 -19.50 19.15
C HIS A 204 31.62 -20.14 20.48
N LEU A 205 30.65 -21.06 20.45
CA LEU A 205 30.14 -21.82 21.61
C LEU A 205 30.86 -23.15 21.79
#